data_AF-R9WJ88-F1
#
_entry.id   AF-R9WJ88-F1
#
_cell.length_a   1.000
_cell.length_b   1.000
_cell.length_c   1.000
_cell.angle_alpha   90.00
_cell.angle_beta   90.00
_cell.angle_gamma   90.00
#
_symmetry.space_group_name_H-M   'P 1'
#
loop_
_entity.id
_entity.type
_entity.pdbx_description
1 polymer ?
#
loop_
_entity_poly.entity_id
_entity_poly.type
_entity_poly.pdbx_seq_one_letter_code
_entity_poly.pdbx_strand_id
1 'polypeptide(L)'
;MTMNIYRNRLSYDFDSQGNTIDAMVGFNGMNDQGETTMATIKVTQDTLGEGKTFDNVSNKDITELAKKKWVEYLQPESNSTQQ
;
A
#
# COMPACT_ATOMS: atom_id res chain seq x y z
N MET A 1 3.61 18.85 -11.84
CA MET A 1 4.28 17.65 -12.38
C MET A 1 3.42 16.46 -12.02
N THR A 2 2.98 15.67 -13.00
CA THR A 2 2.13 14.49 -12.75
C THR A 2 3.03 13.27 -12.69
N MET A 3 3.03 12.56 -11.56
CA MET A 3 3.75 11.29 -11.43
C MET A 3 2.80 10.15 -11.81
N ASN A 4 3.13 9.36 -12.84
CA ASN A 4 2.34 8.18 -13.20
C ASN A 4 2.75 6.98 -12.32
N ILE A 5 2.05 6.79 -11.20
CA ILE A 5 2.31 5.70 -10.26
C ILE A 5 1.40 4.51 -10.58
N TYR A 6 1.98 3.34 -10.77
CA TYR A 6 1.26 2.09 -10.99
C TYR A 6 1.80 0.96 -10.12
N ARG A 7 0.93 0.00 -9.79
CA ARG A 7 1.31 -1.22 -9.08
C ARG A 7 2.04 -2.16 -10.04
N ASN A 8 3.29 -2.50 -9.74
CA ASN A 8 4.06 -3.49 -10.50
C ASN A 8 4.15 -4.86 -9.81
N ARG A 9 3.83 -4.94 -8.51
CA ARG A 9 3.81 -6.20 -7.74
C ARG A 9 2.68 -6.24 -6.73
N LEU A 10 2.07 -7.42 -6.59
CA LEU A 10 1.27 -7.81 -5.45
C LEU A 10 1.67 -9.24 -5.08
N SER A 11 2.20 -9.43 -3.88
CA SER A 11 2.49 -10.74 -3.32
C SER A 11 1.88 -10.88 -1.94
N TYR A 12 1.58 -12.11 -1.56
CA TYR A 12 0.98 -12.46 -0.28
C TYR A 12 1.93 -13.37 0.49
N ASP A 13 2.06 -13.09 1.78
CA ASP A 13 2.74 -13.97 2.72
C ASP A 13 1.67 -14.80 3.44
N PHE A 14 1.99 -16.06 3.69
CA PHE A 14 1.07 -17.03 4.30
C PHE A 14 1.67 -17.62 5.58
N ASP A 15 0.82 -17.93 6.55
CA ASP A 15 1.21 -18.72 7.72
C ASP A 15 1.34 -20.23 7.38
N SER A 16 1.68 -21.05 8.37
CA SER A 16 1.83 -22.51 8.20
C SER A 16 0.52 -23.25 7.92
N GLN A 17 -0.63 -22.58 8.10
CA GLN A 17 -1.96 -23.11 7.81
C GLN A 17 -2.47 -22.66 6.43
N GLY A 18 -1.70 -21.79 5.74
CA GLY A 18 -2.07 -21.24 4.45
C GLY A 18 -2.95 -19.99 4.54
N ASN A 19 -3.16 -19.42 5.72
CA ASN A 19 -3.88 -18.15 5.85
C ASN A 19 -2.97 -17.00 5.42
N THR A 20 -3.52 -16.05 4.69
CA THR A 20 -2.79 -14.83 4.31
C THR A 20 -2.54 -13.98 5.56
N ILE A 21 -1.28 -13.66 5.85
CA ILE A 21 -0.89 -12.82 7.00
C ILE A 21 -0.69 -11.35 6.62
N ASP A 22 -0.18 -11.10 5.40
CA ASP A 22 0.01 -9.77 4.87
C ASP A 22 0.20 -9.78 3.35
N ALA A 23 0.16 -8.58 2.76
CA ALA A 23 0.45 -8.36 1.35
C ALA A 23 1.57 -7.32 1.16
N MET A 24 2.49 -7.61 0.24
CA MET A 24 3.49 -6.66 -0.25
C MET A 24 3.03 -6.06 -1.58
N VAL A 25 2.80 -4.75 -1.58
CA VAL A 25 2.43 -4.00 -2.79
C VAL A 25 3.64 -3.22 -3.29
N GLY A 26 4.10 -3.55 -4.49
CA GLY A 26 5.14 -2.80 -5.19
C GLY A 26 4.55 -1.72 -6.08
N PHE A 27 5.12 -0.52 -6.03
CA PHE A 27 4.83 0.59 -6.91
C PHE A 27 6.06 1.04 -7.66
N ASN A 28 5.87 1.40 -8.93
CA ASN A 28 6.82 2.17 -9.72
C ASN A 28 6.13 3.44 -10.21
N GLY A 29 6.92 4.50 -10.39
CA GLY A 29 6.48 5.72 -11.05
C GLY A 29 7.63 6.41 -11.78
N MET A 30 7.28 7.13 -12.83
CA MET A 30 8.18 7.98 -13.61
C MET A 30 7.40 9.21 -14.07
N ASN A 31 8.03 10.38 -14.07
CA ASN A 31 7.47 11.60 -14.67
C ASN A 31 8.09 11.90 -16.03
N ASP A 32 7.60 12.94 -16.70
CA ASP A 32 8.05 13.32 -18.05
C ASP A 32 9.50 13.85 -18.08
N GLN A 33 10.11 14.11 -16.92
CA GLN A 33 11.52 14.49 -16.77
C GLN A 33 12.45 13.28 -16.54
N GLY A 34 11.92 12.07 -16.40
CA GLY A 34 12.69 10.86 -16.11
C GLY A 34 13.00 10.66 -14.62
N GLU A 35 12.41 11.45 -13.72
CA GLU A 35 12.53 11.23 -12.29
C GLU A 35 11.67 10.03 -11.88
N THR A 36 12.25 9.11 -11.12
CA THR A 36 11.61 7.85 -10.74
C THR A 36 11.25 7.78 -9.28
N THR A 37 10.19 7.05 -8.97
CA THR A 37 9.84 6.66 -7.61
C THR A 37 9.53 5.17 -7.54
N MET A 38 9.95 4.51 -6.47
CA MET A 38 9.73 3.09 -6.24
C MET A 38 9.41 2.87 -4.77
N ALA A 39 8.41 2.04 -4.49
CA ALA A 39 8.04 1.70 -3.12
C ALA A 39 7.58 0.25 -3.01
N THR A 40 7.90 -0.40 -1.89
CA THR A 40 7.22 -1.62 -1.46
C THR A 40 6.55 -1.34 -0.14
N ILE A 41 5.23 -1.54 -0.09
CA ILE A 41 4.42 -1.25 1.09
C ILE A 41 3.81 -2.53 1.61
N LYS A 42 4.00 -2.77 2.91
CA LYS A 42 3.34 -3.84 3.65
C LYS A 42 1.94 -3.41 4.08
N VAL A 43 0.93 -4.16 3.63
CA VAL A 43 -0.45 -4.10 4.11
C VAL A 43 -0.63 -5.26 5.08
N THR A 44 -0.87 -4.96 6.36
CA THR A 44 -1.16 -5.96 7.39
C THR A 44 -2.67 -6.15 7.54
N GLN A 45 -3.08 -7.22 8.22
CA GLN A 45 -4.47 -7.45 8.61
C GLN A 45 -5.10 -6.21 9.27
N ASP A 46 -4.41 -5.57 10.21
CA ASP A 46 -4.87 -4.33 10.88
C ASP A 46 -5.10 -3.17 9.91
N THR A 47 -4.35 -3.14 8.80
CA THR A 47 -4.48 -2.09 7.78
C THR A 47 -5.78 -2.24 6.97
N LEU A 48 -6.38 -3.44 6.93
CA LEU A 48 -7.61 -3.69 6.17
C LEU A 48 -8.84 -3.03 6.83
N GLY A 49 -8.81 -2.88 8.16
CA GLY A 49 -9.91 -2.41 8.98
C GLY A 49 -10.73 -3.55 9.60
N GLU A 50 -11.60 -3.22 10.54
CA GLU A 50 -12.37 -4.19 11.31
C GLU A 50 -13.24 -5.10 10.42
N GLY A 51 -13.29 -6.40 10.75
CA GLY A 51 -14.11 -7.40 10.07
C GLY A 51 -13.64 -7.81 8.67
N LYS A 52 -12.55 -7.24 8.16
CA LYS A 52 -11.98 -7.56 6.84
C LYS A 52 -10.85 -8.57 6.95
N THR A 53 -10.69 -9.40 5.93
CA THR A 53 -9.59 -10.36 5.75
C THR A 53 -9.09 -10.27 4.32
N PHE A 54 -7.89 -10.78 4.05
CA PHE A 54 -7.37 -10.83 2.69
C PHE A 54 -8.22 -11.67 1.71
N ASP A 55 -9.10 -12.55 2.23
CA ASP A 55 -10.03 -13.33 1.40
C ASP A 55 -11.25 -12.53 0.93
N ASN A 56 -11.60 -11.44 1.64
CA ASN A 56 -12.80 -10.65 1.38
C ASN A 56 -12.53 -9.21 0.93
N VAL A 57 -11.26 -8.80 0.83
CA VAL A 57 -10.86 -7.52 0.22
C VAL A 57 -10.38 -7.74 -1.22
N SER A 58 -10.66 -6.78 -2.09
CA SER A 58 -10.17 -6.88 -3.46
C SER A 58 -8.69 -6.48 -3.57
N ASN A 59 -8.01 -6.99 -4.59
CA ASN A 59 -6.65 -6.57 -4.92
C ASN A 59 -6.56 -5.05 -5.18
N LYS A 60 -7.65 -4.42 -5.63
CA LYS A 60 -7.73 -2.96 -5.82
C LYS A 60 -7.72 -2.25 -4.48
N ASP A 61 -8.51 -2.70 -3.51
CA ASP A 61 -8.56 -2.10 -2.17
C ASP A 61 -7.21 -2.21 -1.46
N ILE A 62 -6.55 -3.37 -1.54
CA ILE A 62 -5.20 -3.57 -1.01
C ILE A 62 -4.20 -2.57 -1.63
N THR A 63 -4.33 -2.31 -2.94
CA THR A 63 -3.46 -1.38 -3.65
C THR A 63 -3.70 0.06 -3.20
N GLU A 64 -4.96 0.48 -3.03
CA GLU A 64 -5.28 1.82 -2.56
C GLU A 64 -4.86 2.04 -1.10
N LEU A 65 -5.03 1.04 -0.24
CA LEU A 65 -4.53 1.07 1.14
C LEU A 65 -3.01 1.24 1.20
N ALA A 66 -2.28 0.47 0.39
CA ALA A 66 -0.84 0.58 0.29
C ALA A 66 -0.40 1.96 -0.22
N LYS A 67 -1.09 2.51 -1.23
CA LYS A 67 -0.81 3.85 -1.77
C LYS A 67 -1.09 4.94 -0.73
N LYS A 68 -2.20 4.85 0.00
CA LYS A 68 -2.53 5.77 1.10
C LYS A 68 -1.45 5.74 2.18
N LYS A 69 -1.07 4.56 2.65
CA LYS A 69 -0.01 4.37 3.65
C LYS A 69 1.34 4.95 3.20
N TRP A 70 1.67 4.82 1.91
CA TRP A 70 2.89 5.42 1.37
C TRP A 70 2.86 6.95 1.43
N VAL A 71 1.73 7.56 1.02
CA VAL A 71 1.57 9.03 1.09
C VAL A 71 1.64 9.53 2.52
N GLU A 72 0.98 8.85 3.46
CA GLU A 72 1.02 9.18 4.89
C GLU A 72 2.45 9.11 5.45
N TYR A 73 3.24 8.10 5.07
CA TYR A 73 4.64 7.98 5.47
C TYR A 73 5.52 9.13 4.96
N LEU A 74 5.25 9.63 3.75
CA LEU A 74 5.96 10.76 3.16
C LEU A 74 5.52 12.12 3.73
N GLN A 75 4.35 12.19 4.38
CA GLN A 75 3.77 13.41 4.93
C GLN A 75 3.39 13.24 6.43
N PRO A 76 4.37 13.02 7.31
CA PRO A 76 4.10 12.69 8.72
C PRO A 76 3.44 13.84 9.53
N GLU A 77 3.48 15.08 9.05
CA GLU A 77 3.12 16.29 9.83
C GLU A 77 1.70 16.86 9.55
N SER A 78 0.83 16.20 8.78
CA SER A 78 -0.53 16.72 8.52
C SER A 78 -1.61 16.26 9.53
N ASN A 79 -1.26 15.46 10.54
CA ASN A 79 -2.19 15.02 11.61
C ASN A 79 -1.94 15.70 12.97
N SER A 80 -1.08 16.71 13.02
CA SER A 80 -0.72 17.44 14.26
C SER A 80 -1.43 18.79 14.35
N THR A 81 -2.75 18.87 14.16
CA THR A 81 -3.52 20.02 14.66
C THR A 81 -4.97 19.64 14.97
N GLN A 82 -5.19 19.19 16.20
CA GLN A 82 -6.32 19.60 17.05
C GLN A 82 -5.98 19.17 18.47
N GLN A 83 -5.36 20.11 19.20
CA GLN A 83 -5.49 20.21 20.66
C GLN A 83 -6.89 20.71 20.99
#